data_AF-A0A9Q1FMS3-F1
#
_entry.id   AF-A0A9Q1FMS3-F1
#
_cell.length_a   1.000
_cell.length_b   1.000
_cell.length_c   1.000
_cell.angle_alpha   90.00
_cell.angle_beta   90.00
_cell.angle_gamma   90.00
#
_symmetry.space_group_name_H-M   'P 1'
#
loop_
_entity.id
_entity.type
_entity.pdbx_description
1 polymer ?
#
loop_
_entity_poly.entity_id
_entity_poly.type
_entity_poly.pdbx_seq_one_letter_code
_entity_poly.pdbx_strand_id
1 'polypeptide(L)'
;MSEEILDEFDLKTYNSSAAGYQRLVPVVRNCRKAILNSCDLTEKSCDIVTSALQLSNSPLRDLDLSYNNLGDSGVKMLCAGLMNPNCKLQRL
;
A
#
# COMPACT_ATOMS: atom_id res chain seq x y z
N MET A 1 -10.55 18.99 -9.89
CA MET A 1 -11.23 17.79 -9.33
C MET A 1 -10.55 17.50 -8.02
N SER A 2 -11.27 17.60 -6.90
CA SER A 2 -10.79 17.06 -5.63
C SER A 2 -10.68 15.56 -5.78
N GLU A 3 -9.48 14.99 -5.67
CA GLU A 3 -9.33 13.55 -5.52
C GLU A 3 -10.04 13.16 -4.22
N GLU A 4 -11.09 12.34 -4.34
CA GLU A 4 -11.82 11.84 -3.18
C GLU A 4 -10.89 10.89 -2.43
N ILE A 5 -10.46 11.31 -1.24
CA ILE A 5 -9.62 10.49 -0.37
C ILE A 5 -10.52 9.45 0.29
N LEU A 6 -10.22 8.17 0.08
CA LEU A 6 -10.88 7.07 0.76
C LEU A 6 -10.44 7.00 2.22
N ASP A 7 -11.38 6.84 3.14
CA ASP A 7 -11.00 6.62 4.54
C ASP A 7 -10.36 5.23 4.73
N GLU A 8 -10.90 4.21 4.09
CA GLU A 8 -10.40 2.84 4.15
C GLU A 8 -10.44 2.16 2.79
N PHE A 9 -9.36 1.45 2.47
CA PHE A 9 -9.24 0.57 1.32
C PHE A 9 -8.87 -0.83 1.81
N ASP A 10 -9.86 -1.72 1.90
CA ASP A 10 -9.64 -3.15 2.16
C ASP A 10 -9.70 -3.93 0.86
N LEU A 11 -8.54 -4.43 0.42
CA LEU A 11 -8.40 -5.13 -0.84
C LEU A 11 -9.26 -6.41 -0.89
N LYS A 12 -9.51 -7.05 0.25
CA LYS A 12 -10.30 -8.29 0.34
C LYS A 12 -11.80 -8.05 0.17
N THR A 13 -12.28 -6.81 0.29
CA THR A 13 -13.68 -6.49 -0.02
C THR A 13 -14.00 -6.65 -1.51
N TYR A 14 -12.97 -6.62 -2.35
CA TYR A 14 -13.08 -6.84 -3.78
C TYR A 14 -12.89 -8.31 -4.08
N ASN A 15 -13.97 -9.04 -4.38
CA ASN A 15 -13.88 -10.44 -4.80
C ASN A 15 -13.24 -10.54 -6.20
N SER A 16 -11.91 -10.53 -6.25
CA SER A 16 -11.13 -10.44 -7.50
C SER A 16 -10.02 -11.48 -7.57
N SER A 17 -9.49 -11.68 -8.78
CA SER A 17 -8.32 -12.54 -8.99
C SER A 17 -7.04 -11.85 -8.53
N ALA A 18 -5.94 -12.60 -8.40
CA ALA A 18 -4.62 -12.03 -8.11
C ALA A 18 -4.22 -10.90 -9.09
N ALA A 19 -4.58 -11.03 -10.37
CA ALA A 19 -4.37 -9.96 -11.36
C ALA A 19 -5.27 -8.74 -11.11
N GLY A 20 -6.49 -8.96 -10.61
CA GLY A 20 -7.38 -7.88 -10.17
C GLY A 20 -6.83 -7.13 -8.96
N TYR A 21 -6.27 -7.83 -7.98
CA TYR A 21 -5.59 -7.22 -6.84
C TYR A 21 -4.45 -6.31 -7.27
N GLN A 22 -3.59 -6.76 -8.18
CA GLN A 22 -2.50 -5.92 -8.70
C GLN A 22 -2.99 -4.61 -9.35
N ARG A 23 -4.19 -4.61 -9.96
CA ARG A 23 -4.79 -3.40 -10.57
C ARG A 23 -5.34 -2.44 -9.52
N LEU A 24 -5.72 -2.95 -8.35
CA LEU A 24 -6.31 -2.16 -7.26
C LEU A 24 -5.26 -1.64 -6.27
N VAL A 25 -4.08 -2.25 -6.17
CA VAL A 25 -2.99 -1.78 -5.28
C VAL A 25 -2.71 -0.26 -5.42
N PRO A 26 -2.70 0.37 -6.61
CA PRO A 26 -2.48 1.82 -6.73
C PRO A 26 -3.48 2.71 -5.96
N VAL A 27 -4.66 2.19 -5.60
CA VAL A 27 -5.66 2.90 -4.76
C VAL A 27 -5.07 3.29 -3.40
N VAL A 28 -4.03 2.58 -2.92
CA VAL A 28 -3.30 2.91 -1.69
C VAL A 28 -2.81 4.37 -1.65
N ARG A 29 -2.56 4.98 -2.82
CA ARG A 29 -2.12 6.38 -2.95
C ARG A 29 -3.17 7.40 -2.53
N ASN A 30 -4.44 7.00 -2.52
CA ASN A 30 -5.59 7.88 -2.29
C ASN A 30 -6.42 7.46 -1.07
N CYS A 31 -5.85 6.72 -0.12
CA CYS A 31 -6.57 6.28 1.08
C CYS A 31 -5.83 6.65 2.37
N ARG A 32 -6.58 6.82 3.47
CA ARG A 32 -6.01 7.02 4.81
C ARG A 32 -5.56 5.71 5.45
N LYS A 33 -6.32 4.63 5.23
CA LYS A 33 -6.02 3.30 5.71
C LYS A 33 -6.08 2.28 4.58
N ALA A 34 -5.05 1.44 4.48
CA ALA A 34 -5.00 0.34 3.53
C ALA A 34 -4.86 -1.01 4.26
N ILE A 35 -5.75 -1.94 3.96
CA ILE A 35 -5.71 -3.32 4.46
C ILE A 35 -5.37 -4.22 3.27
N LEU A 36 -4.12 -4.66 3.22
CA LEU A 36 -3.56 -5.48 2.14
C LEU A 36 -3.03 -6.82 2.67
N ASN A 37 -3.50 -7.26 3.83
CA ASN A 37 -3.03 -8.48 4.47
C ASN A 37 -3.54 -9.75 3.76
N SER A 38 -2.71 -10.79 3.73
CA SER A 38 -3.02 -12.06 3.04
C SER A 38 -3.50 -11.86 1.58
N CYS A 39 -2.89 -10.93 0.84
CA CYS A 39 -3.31 -10.55 -0.52
C CYS A 39 -2.35 -11.05 -1.61
N ASP A 40 -1.46 -12.01 -1.28
CA ASP A 40 -0.44 -12.55 -2.17
C ASP A 40 0.36 -11.46 -2.90
N LEU A 41 0.75 -10.41 -2.16
CA LEU A 41 1.49 -9.30 -2.72
C LEU A 41 2.85 -9.75 -3.27
N THR A 42 3.23 -9.17 -4.41
CA THR A 42 4.51 -9.45 -5.08
C THR A 42 5.49 -8.29 -4.88
N GLU A 43 6.74 -8.44 -5.32
CA GLU A 43 7.70 -7.33 -5.36
C GLU A 43 7.16 -6.10 -6.12
N LYS A 44 6.40 -6.33 -7.20
CA LYS A 44 5.74 -5.26 -7.96
C LYS A 44 4.71 -4.50 -7.10
N SER A 45 4.00 -5.21 -6.24
CA SER A 45 3.09 -4.56 -5.28
C SER A 45 3.87 -3.74 -4.24
N CYS A 46 5.04 -4.22 -3.80
CA CYS A 46 5.91 -3.51 -2.87
C CYS A 46 6.42 -2.19 -3.47
N ASP A 47 6.77 -2.16 -4.75
CA ASP A 47 7.18 -0.92 -5.46
C ASP A 47 6.04 0.13 -5.49
N ILE A 48 4.80 -0.31 -5.75
CA ILE A 48 3.64 0.58 -5.74
C ILE A 48 3.38 1.15 -4.35
N VAL A 49 3.42 0.30 -3.31
CA VAL A 49 3.24 0.71 -1.91
C VAL A 49 4.36 1.65 -1.48
N THR A 50 5.61 1.33 -1.82
CA THR A 50 6.79 2.18 -1.56
C THR A 50 6.62 3.55 -2.20
N SER A 51 6.21 3.59 -3.47
CA SER A 51 5.91 4.85 -4.17
C SER A 51 4.85 5.67 -3.43
N ALA A 52 3.81 5.03 -2.89
CA ALA A 52 2.75 5.69 -2.15
C ALA A 52 3.22 6.27 -0.80
N LEU A 53 4.15 5.59 -0.12
CA LEU A 53 4.78 6.08 1.11
C LEU A 53 5.66 7.32 0.85
N GLN A 54 6.25 7.42 -0.34
CA GLN A 54 7.16 8.51 -0.70
C GLN A 54 6.45 9.77 -1.24
N LEU A 55 5.14 9.69 -1.52
CA LEU A 55 4.34 10.82 -1.99
C LEU A 55 4.27 11.91 -0.91
N SER A 56 4.69 13.13 -1.24
CA SER A 56 4.67 14.30 -0.33
C SER A 56 3.28 14.59 0.25
N ASN A 57 2.24 14.33 -0.53
CA ASN A 57 0.83 14.55 -0.16
C ASN A 57 0.08 13.25 0.16
N SER A 58 0.80 12.17 0.48
CA SER A 58 0.16 10.89 0.80
C SER A 58 -0.86 11.03 1.95
N PRO A 59 -2.12 10.63 1.75
CA PRO A 59 -3.13 10.60 2.81
C PRO A 59 -2.95 9.39 3.74
N LEU A 60 -2.13 8.41 3.36
CA LEU A 60 -1.95 7.14 4.07
C LEU A 60 -1.36 7.35 5.47
N ARG A 61 -2.01 6.77 6.47
CA ARG A 61 -1.64 6.79 7.90
C ARG A 61 -1.56 5.39 8.50
N ASP A 62 -2.35 4.45 8.00
CA ASP A 62 -2.40 3.07 8.47
C ASP A 62 -2.24 2.11 7.29
N LEU A 63 -1.35 1.14 7.41
CA LEU A 63 -1.07 0.17 6.36
C LEU A 63 -0.90 -1.21 6.98
N ASP A 64 -1.75 -2.17 6.64
CA ASP A 64 -1.60 -3.56 7.06
C ASP A 64 -1.10 -4.41 5.89
N LEU A 65 0.14 -4.89 5.99
CA LEU A 65 0.78 -5.81 5.03
C LEU A 65 0.97 -7.22 5.61
N SER A 66 0.38 -7.52 6.77
CA SER A 66 0.59 -8.78 7.48
C SER A 66 0.23 -9.99 6.62
N TYR A 67 0.81 -11.15 6.94
CA TYR A 67 0.55 -12.42 6.24
C TYR A 67 0.81 -12.39 4.72
N ASN A 68 1.67 -11.49 4.23
CA ASN A 68 2.21 -11.56 2.87
C ASN A 68 3.65 -12.06 2.87
N ASN A 69 4.01 -12.86 1.88
CA ASN A 69 5.40 -13.25 1.65
C ASN A 69 6.09 -12.25 0.71
N LEU A 70 6.58 -11.15 1.28
CA LEU A 70 7.17 -10.04 0.52
C LEU A 70 8.62 -10.31 0.08
N GLY A 71 9.30 -11.28 0.70
CA GLY A 71 10.72 -11.54 0.50
C GLY A 71 11.62 -10.40 0.96
N ASP A 72 12.94 -10.65 0.99
CA ASP A 72 13.93 -9.66 1.45
C ASP A 72 13.98 -8.41 0.55
N SER A 73 13.78 -8.60 -0.75
CA SER A 73 13.72 -7.53 -1.76
C SER A 73 12.53 -6.60 -1.51
N GLY A 74 11.32 -7.16 -1.35
CA GLY A 74 10.12 -6.39 -1.08
C GLY A 74 10.21 -5.63 0.26
N VAL A 75 10.74 -6.28 1.30
CA VAL A 75 10.97 -5.63 2.61
C VAL A 75 11.96 -4.47 2.47
N LYS A 76 13.07 -4.63 1.75
CA LYS A 76 14.04 -3.54 1.52
C LYS A 76 13.40 -2.34 0.81
N MET A 77 12.54 -2.56 -0.19
CA MET A 77 11.81 -1.48 -0.87
C MET A 77 10.92 -0.73 0.12
N LEU A 78 10.13 -1.46 0.91
CA LEU A 78 9.25 -0.87 1.91
C LEU A 78 10.01 -0.08 2.97
N CYS A 79 11.14 -0.59 3.46
CA CYS A 79 12.02 0.14 4.38
C CYS A 79 12.49 1.47 3.78
N ALA A 80 12.88 1.50 2.51
CA ALA A 80 13.27 2.74 1.83
C ALA A 80 12.10 3.74 1.70
N GLY A 81 10.87 3.23 1.50
CA GLY A 81 9.65 4.05 1.54
C GLY A 81 9.39 4.65 2.91
N LEU A 82 9.51 3.85 3.97
CA LEU A 82 9.28 4.26 5.36
C LEU A 82 10.32 5.27 5.86
N MET A 83 11.57 5.16 5.41
CA MET A 83 12.64 6.11 5.76
C MET A 83 12.56 7.44 5.00
N ASN A 84 11.66 7.55 4.01
CA ASN A 84 11.51 8.78 3.25
C ASN A 84 10.90 9.89 4.13
N PRO A 85 11.43 11.13 4.09
CA PRO A 85 10.89 12.23 4.90
C PRO A 85 9.44 12.61 4.58
N ASN A 86 8.94 12.23 3.40
CA ASN A 86 7.54 12.41 3.01
C ASN A 86 6.60 11.36 3.61
N CYS A 87 7.13 10.28 4.19
CA CYS A 87 6.33 9.23 4.78
C CYS A 87 5.58 9.77 6.01
N LYS A 88 4.26 9.72 5.96
CA LYS A 88 3.35 10.17 7.04
C LYS A 88 2.67 9.00 7.74
N LEU A 89 3.13 7.77 7.50
CA LEU A 89 2.58 6.56 8.09
C LEU A 89 2.74 6.60 9.61
N GLN A 90 1.66 6.30 10.32
CA GLN A 90 1.60 6.28 11.79
C GLN A 90 1.53 4.85 12.32
N ARG A 91 0.99 3.93 11.53
CA ARG A 91 0.85 2.51 11.87
C ARG A 91 1.14 1.60 10.67
N LEU A 92 1.91 0.56 10.94
CA LEU A 92 2.24 -0.54 10.02
C LEU A 92 1.84 -1.88 10.66
#